data_AF-A0A8J6B7N5-F1
#
_entry.id   AF-A0A8J6B7N5-F1
#
_cell.length_a   1.000
_cell.length_b   1.000
_cell.length_c   1.000
_cell.angle_alpha   90.00
_cell.angle_beta   90.00
_cell.angle_gamma   90.00
#
_symmetry.space_group_name_H-M   'P 1'
#
loop_
_entity.id
_entity.type
_entity.pdbx_description
1 polymer ?
#
loop_
_entity_poly.entity_id
_entity_poly.type
_entity_poly.pdbx_seq_one_letter_code
_entity_poly.pdbx_strand_id
1 'polypeptide(L)'
;QPSPHSVHGIYCSPADGNPILLTAGSDMKIRFWNLACPKRSYIIAGSSNNLPPVSYFSKIIEGTEVVQEIQSKHTMGPSEDAPRRGPESLPAGHHDIITDLATFQTTQGFIVTASRDGIVKVWK
;
A
#
# COMPACT_ATOMS: atom_id res chain seq x y z
N GLN A 1 5.24 17.28 2.57
CA GLN A 1 4.52 17.62 1.32
C GLN A 1 3.44 16.56 1.10
N PRO A 2 2.20 16.94 0.78
CA PRO A 2 1.16 15.97 0.41
C PRO A 2 1.56 15.22 -0.87
N SER A 3 1.17 13.95 -0.97
CA SER A 3 1.38 13.15 -2.18
C SER A 3 0.61 13.75 -3.36
N PRO A 4 1.16 13.80 -4.59
CA PRO A 4 0.41 14.19 -5.78
C PRO A 4 -0.57 13.09 -6.25
N HIS A 5 -0.53 11.91 -5.64
CA HIS A 5 -1.32 10.76 -6.03
C HIS A 5 -2.70 10.75 -5.36
N SER A 6 -3.72 10.48 -6.17
CA SER A 6 -5.10 10.25 -5.73
C SER A 6 -5.29 8.83 -5.21
N VAL A 7 -6.13 8.69 -4.17
CA VAL A 7 -6.68 7.42 -3.67
C VAL A 7 -8.00 7.18 -4.38
N HIS A 8 -8.18 6.00 -4.97
CA HIS A 8 -9.41 5.63 -5.69
C HIS A 8 -10.24 4.58 -4.95
N GLY A 9 -9.57 3.68 -4.24
CA GLY A 9 -10.22 2.64 -3.44
C GLY A 9 -9.87 2.75 -1.97
N ILE A 10 -10.87 2.61 -1.11
CA ILE A 10 -10.73 2.53 0.34
C ILE A 10 -11.62 1.41 0.87
N TYR A 11 -11.06 0.57 1.72
CA TYR A 11 -11.82 -0.45 2.45
C TYR A 11 -11.52 -0.34 3.94
N CYS A 12 -12.57 -0.29 4.75
CA CYS A 12 -12.48 -0.33 6.20
C CYS A 12 -13.24 -1.58 6.69
N SER A 13 -12.57 -2.46 7.43
CA SER A 13 -13.25 -3.65 7.95
C SER A 13 -14.26 -3.28 9.04
N PRO A 14 -15.43 -3.91 9.07
CA PRO A 14 -16.48 -3.61 10.04
C PRO A 14 -16.21 -4.19 11.45
N ALA A 15 -14.97 -4.54 11.80
CA ALA A 15 -14.65 -5.26 13.04
C ALA A 15 -14.55 -4.33 14.27
N ASP A 16 -15.11 -4.77 15.40
CA ASP A 16 -14.93 -4.12 16.69
C ASP A 16 -13.47 -4.23 17.15
N GLY A 17 -12.86 -3.10 17.51
CA GLY A 17 -11.51 -3.03 18.09
C GLY A 17 -10.47 -2.45 17.14
N ASN A 18 -9.94 -3.25 16.22
CA ASN A 18 -8.84 -2.83 15.34
C ASN A 18 -9.24 -2.91 13.85
N PRO A 19 -9.86 -1.86 13.31
CA PRO A 19 -10.30 -1.86 11.92
C PRO A 19 -9.10 -1.96 10.97
N ILE A 20 -9.19 -2.88 10.02
CA ILE A 20 -8.28 -2.97 8.87
C ILE A 20 -8.68 -1.86 7.91
N LEU A 21 -7.76 -0.93 7.66
CA LEU A 21 -7.93 0.07 6.62
C LEU A 21 -6.98 -0.25 5.46
N LEU A 22 -7.54 -0.39 4.26
CA LEU A 22 -6.82 -0.57 3.02
C LEU A 22 -7.06 0.61 2.10
N THR A 23 -6.01 1.03 1.38
CA THR A 23 -6.17 2.00 0.29
C THR A 23 -5.38 1.59 -0.94
N ALA A 24 -5.86 2.04 -2.11
CA ALA A 24 -5.14 1.94 -3.36
C ALA A 24 -5.50 3.09 -4.31
N GLY A 25 -4.64 3.39 -5.28
CA GLY A 25 -4.91 4.48 -6.22
C GLY A 25 -3.87 4.68 -7.30
N SER A 26 -3.71 5.94 -7.69
CA SER A 26 -2.91 6.36 -8.86
C SER A 26 -1.40 6.15 -8.76
N ASP A 27 -0.86 5.82 -7.59
CA ASP A 27 0.54 5.41 -7.44
C ASP A 27 0.77 3.91 -7.57
N MET A 28 -0.28 3.16 -7.94
CA MET A 28 -0.21 1.72 -8.21
C MET A 28 0.11 0.87 -6.98
N LYS A 29 -0.03 1.44 -5.77
CA LYS A 29 0.26 0.74 -4.51
C LYS A 29 -1.00 0.36 -3.77
N ILE A 30 -0.93 -0.77 -3.08
CA ILE A 30 -1.92 -1.20 -2.09
C ILE A 30 -1.29 -0.99 -0.71
N ARG A 31 -2.00 -0.30 0.17
CA ARG A 31 -1.52 0.02 1.52
C ARG A 31 -2.41 -0.58 2.58
N PHE A 32 -1.79 -1.07 3.64
CA PHE A 32 -2.44 -1.37 4.91
C PHE A 32 -2.11 -0.30 5.93
N TRP A 33 -3.13 0.21 6.60
CA TRP A 33 -3.02 1.23 7.63
C TRP A 33 -3.43 0.63 8.97
N ASN A 34 -2.50 0.63 9.93
CA ASN A 34 -2.79 0.29 11.30
C ASN A 34 -3.07 1.58 12.08
N LEU A 35 -4.34 1.88 12.31
CA LEU A 35 -4.74 3.13 12.97
C LEU A 35 -4.35 3.16 14.45
N ALA A 36 -4.36 2.02 15.14
CA ALA A 36 -3.93 1.94 16.54
C ALA A 36 -2.40 2.08 16.71
N CYS A 37 -1.62 1.64 15.73
CA CYS A 37 -0.17 1.68 15.75
C CYS A 37 0.38 1.99 14.35
N PRO A 38 0.44 3.28 13.94
CA PRO A 38 0.82 3.68 12.58
C PRO A 38 2.13 3.06 12.09
N LYS A 39 3.11 2.87 12.99
CA LYS A 39 4.41 2.24 12.67
C LYS A 39 4.31 0.80 12.15
N ARG A 40 3.16 0.13 12.35
CA ARG A 40 2.85 -1.21 11.81
C ARG A 40 2.11 -1.17 10.46
N SER A 41 1.90 0.01 9.89
CA SER A 41 1.37 0.18 8.54
C SER A 41 2.45 -0.15 7.50
N TYR A 42 2.05 -0.60 6.32
CA TYR A 42 2.99 -0.99 5.26
C TYR A 42 2.34 -1.00 3.87
N ILE A 43 3.19 -1.01 2.84
CA ILE A 43 2.76 -1.22 1.46
C ILE A 43 2.68 -2.73 1.23
N ILE A 44 1.49 -3.22 0.89
CA ILE A 44 1.23 -4.63 0.58
C ILE A 44 1.84 -4.99 -0.79
N ALA A 45 1.62 -4.15 -1.79
CA ALA A 45 2.10 -4.35 -3.15
C ALA A 45 2.31 -3.02 -3.88
N GLY A 46 3.23 -2.98 -4.85
CA GLY A 46 3.48 -1.83 -5.70
C GLY A 46 4.15 -2.22 -7.02
N SER A 47 4.18 -1.29 -7.99
CA SER A 47 4.64 -1.50 -9.37
C SER A 47 6.14 -1.73 -9.52
N SER A 48 6.93 -1.54 -8.47
CA SER A 48 8.38 -1.77 -8.47
C SER A 48 8.76 -2.69 -7.30
N ASN A 49 9.71 -3.59 -7.54
CA ASN A 49 10.29 -4.45 -6.51
C ASN A 49 11.15 -3.66 -5.51
N ASN A 50 11.62 -2.47 -5.90
CA ASN A 50 12.46 -1.58 -5.08
C ASN A 50 11.69 -0.32 -4.70
N LEU A 51 10.66 -0.48 -3.87
CA LEU A 51 9.95 0.67 -3.31
C LEU A 51 10.86 1.44 -2.35
N PRO A 52 10.88 2.79 -2.42
CA PRO A 52 11.66 3.57 -1.47
C PRO A 52 11.15 3.32 -0.04
N PRO A 53 12.04 3.36 0.97
CA PRO A 53 11.63 3.17 2.35
C PRO A 53 10.62 4.25 2.76
N VAL A 54 9.51 3.81 3.34
CA VAL A 54 8.45 4.67 3.87
C VAL A 54 8.29 4.48 5.37
N SER A 55 7.86 5.51 6.07
CA SER A 55 7.47 5.46 7.48
C SER A 55 6.08 6.02 7.66
N TYR A 56 5.44 5.66 8.77
CA TYR A 56 4.07 6.03 9.07
C TYR A 56 3.99 6.60 10.48
N PHE A 57 3.20 7.66 10.64
CA PHE A 57 2.99 8.32 11.92
C PHE A 57 1.56 8.83 12.01
N SER A 58 1.07 9.05 13.22
CA SER A 58 -0.18 9.77 13.49
C SER A 58 0.09 11.08 14.21
N LYS A 59 -0.82 12.03 14.01
CA LYS A 59 -0.91 13.27 14.78
C LYS A 59 -2.37 13.71 14.87
N ILE A 60 -2.72 14.42 15.93
CA ILE A 60 -4.01 15.10 16.03
C ILE A 60 -3.86 16.51 15.47
N ILE A 61 -4.71 16.88 14.52
CA ILE A 61 -4.82 18.24 13.97
C ILE A 61 -6.26 18.67 14.14
N GLU A 62 -6.51 19.74 14.92
CA GLU A 62 -7.86 20.28 15.13
C GLU A 62 -8.88 19.20 15.58
N GLY A 63 -8.45 18.27 16.44
CA GLY A 63 -9.28 17.17 16.93
C GLY A 63 -9.44 15.98 15.96
N THR A 64 -8.87 16.07 14.75
CA THR A 64 -8.88 14.98 13.76
C THR A 64 -7.59 14.18 13.84
N GLU A 65 -7.68 12.86 13.99
CA GLU A 65 -6.53 11.98 13.86
C GLU A 65 -6.11 11.87 12.39
N VAL A 66 -4.86 12.22 12.11
CA VAL A 66 -4.26 12.16 10.78
C VAL A 66 -3.14 11.13 10.80
N VAL A 67 -3.34 10.01 10.09
CA VAL A 67 -2.32 9.00 9.82
C VAL A 67 -1.72 9.26 8.44
N GLN A 68 -0.39 9.30 8.35
CA GLN A 68 0.28 9.70 7.12
C GLN A 68 1.50 8.82 6.80
N GLU A 69 1.62 8.45 5.53
CA GLU A 69 2.84 7.89 4.93
C GLU A 69 3.84 9.02 4.62
N ILE A 70 5.08 8.85 5.03
CA ILE A 70 6.21 9.71 4.67
C ILE A 70 7.22 8.87 3.90
N GLN A 71 7.61 9.34 2.72
CA GLN A 71 8.80 8.83 2.06
C GLN A 71 10.03 9.24 2.85
N SER A 72 10.80 8.25 3.32
CA SER A 72 12.03 8.55 4.02
C SER A 72 13.06 9.10 3.04
N LYS A 73 13.79 10.14 3.46
CA LYS A 73 14.87 10.73 2.65
C LYS A 73 16.17 9.93 2.71
N HIS A 74 16.16 8.78 3.37
CA HIS A 74 17.33 7.90 3.38
C HIS A 74 17.43 7.22 2.01
N THR A 75 18.27 7.81 1.17
CA THR A 75 18.83 7.12 0.01
C THR A 75 19.50 5.87 0.54
N MET A 76 18.89 4.70 0.33
CA MET A 76 19.66 3.47 0.36
C MET A 76 20.77 3.66 -0.67
N GLY A 77 22.02 3.76 -0.21
CA GLY A 77 23.17 3.70 -1.10
C GLY A 77 23.10 2.42 -1.95
N PRO A 78 23.76 2.38 -3.11
CA PRO A 78 23.82 1.16 -3.90
C PRO A 78 24.27 0.00 -3.01
N SER A 79 23.42 -1.02 -2.89
CA SER A 79 23.79 -2.26 -2.22
C SER A 79 24.72 -3.00 -3.18
N GLU A 80 26.02 -2.76 -3.03
CA GLU A 80 27.12 -3.39 -3.79
C GLU A 80 27.39 -4.86 -3.39
N ASP A 81 26.40 -5.59 -2.86
CA ASP A 81 26.61 -7.00 -2.52
C ASP A 81 25.31 -7.81 -2.41
N ALA A 82 24.47 -7.73 -3.43
CA ALA A 82 23.37 -8.68 -3.62
C ALA A 82 23.74 -9.64 -4.77
N PRO A 83 23.84 -10.96 -4.53
CA PRO A 83 24.09 -11.92 -5.61
C PRO A 83 23.03 -11.73 -6.69
N ARG A 84 23.48 -11.67 -7.96
CA ARG A 84 22.64 -11.51 -9.15
C ARG A 84 21.42 -12.42 -9.04
N ARG A 85 20.27 -11.84 -8.67
CA ARG A 85 19.00 -12.57 -8.70
C ARG A 85 18.74 -12.94 -10.16
N GLY A 86 18.20 -14.14 -10.37
CA GLY A 86 17.78 -14.64 -11.69
C GLY A 86 16.74 -13.72 -12.35
N PRO A 87 16.11 -14.15 -13.48
CA PRO A 87 15.21 -13.28 -14.26
C PRO A 87 14.26 -12.53 -13.32
N GLU A 88 14.34 -11.19 -13.35
CA GLU A 88 13.63 -10.34 -12.40
C GLU A 88 12.16 -10.75 -12.37
N SER A 89 11.70 -11.30 -11.23
CA SER A 89 10.30 -11.64 -11.06
C SER A 89 9.50 -10.36 -11.27
N LEU A 90 8.56 -10.39 -12.23
CA LEU A 90 7.71 -9.24 -12.52
C LEU A 90 7.14 -8.66 -11.23
N PRO A 91 7.05 -7.31 -11.12
CA PRO A 91 6.47 -6.69 -9.94
C PRO A 91 5.12 -7.30 -9.60
N ALA A 92 4.93 -7.67 -8.34
CA ALA A 92 3.67 -8.24 -7.91
C ALA A 92 2.51 -7.25 -8.12
N GLY A 93 2.78 -5.94 -7.97
CA GLY A 93 1.86 -4.81 -8.12
C GLY A 93 1.28 -4.60 -9.52
N HIS A 94 0.27 -3.73 -9.61
CA HIS A 94 -0.26 -3.25 -10.89
C HIS A 94 0.77 -2.37 -11.61
N HIS A 95 0.69 -2.30 -12.94
CA HIS A 95 1.58 -1.48 -13.78
C HIS A 95 0.90 -0.19 -14.27
N ASP A 96 -0.40 -0.04 -14.01
CA ASP A 96 -1.16 1.20 -14.19
C ASP A 96 -1.96 1.51 -12.91
N ILE A 97 -2.64 2.64 -12.92
CA ILE A 97 -3.46 3.18 -11.85
C ILE A 97 -4.44 2.12 -11.33
N ILE A 98 -4.42 1.88 -10.03
CA ILE A 98 -5.48 1.10 -9.38
C ILE A 98 -6.72 1.99 -9.33
N THR A 99 -7.78 1.56 -9.99
CA THR A 99 -9.04 2.29 -10.11
C THR A 99 -10.04 1.93 -9.03
N ASP A 100 -9.93 0.74 -8.43
CA ASP A 100 -10.82 0.30 -7.37
C ASP A 100 -10.17 -0.76 -6.47
N LEU A 101 -10.66 -0.86 -5.23
CA LEU A 101 -10.25 -1.83 -4.22
C LEU A 101 -11.48 -2.38 -3.49
N ALA A 102 -11.62 -3.69 -3.48
CA ALA A 102 -12.62 -4.40 -2.71
C ALA A 102 -11.99 -5.51 -1.88
N THR A 103 -12.73 -6.02 -0.91
CA THR A 103 -12.37 -7.26 -0.22
C THR A 103 -13.55 -8.21 -0.24
N PHE A 104 -13.26 -9.50 -0.17
CA PHE A 104 -14.29 -10.50 0.06
C PHE A 104 -13.73 -11.60 0.95
N GLN A 105 -14.61 -12.18 1.74
CA GLN A 105 -14.28 -13.23 2.69
C GLN A 105 -14.90 -14.54 2.22
N THR A 106 -14.10 -15.60 2.23
CA THR A 106 -14.56 -16.99 2.10
C THR A 106 -14.01 -17.78 3.30
N THR A 107 -13.41 -18.96 3.08
CA THR A 107 -12.57 -19.62 4.08
C THR A 107 -11.33 -18.80 4.44
N GLN A 108 -10.91 -17.92 3.54
CA GLN A 108 -9.82 -16.94 3.71
C GLN A 108 -10.27 -15.57 3.21
N GLY A 109 -9.62 -14.52 3.69
CA GLY A 109 -9.86 -13.14 3.26
C GLY A 109 -9.03 -12.81 2.03
N PHE A 110 -9.61 -12.08 1.09
CA PHE A 110 -8.94 -11.67 -0.14
C PHE A 110 -9.09 -10.17 -0.38
N ILE A 111 -8.07 -9.59 -0.97
CA ILE A 111 -8.12 -8.25 -1.56
C ILE A 111 -8.32 -8.41 -3.06
N VAL A 112 -9.15 -7.56 -3.67
CA VAL A 112 -9.31 -7.46 -5.12
C VAL A 112 -9.01 -6.03 -5.52
N THR A 113 -8.20 -5.88 -6.56
CA THR A 113 -7.91 -4.56 -7.14
C THR A 113 -8.09 -4.58 -8.64
N ALA A 114 -8.74 -3.55 -9.17
CA ALA A 114 -8.90 -3.31 -10.59
C ALA A 114 -7.96 -2.17 -11.04
N SER A 115 -7.40 -2.29 -12.24
CA SER A 115 -6.45 -1.33 -12.82
C SER A 115 -6.95 -0.74 -14.13
N ARG A 116 -6.49 0.48 -14.44
CA ARG A 116 -6.85 1.23 -15.65
C ARG A 116 -6.50 0.50 -16.95
N ASP A 117 -5.47 -0.33 -16.92
CA ASP A 117 -5.08 -1.21 -18.04
C ASP A 117 -6.02 -2.41 -18.26
N GLY A 118 -7.09 -2.53 -17.46
CA GLY A 118 -8.07 -3.61 -17.55
C GLY A 118 -7.69 -4.86 -16.76
N ILE A 119 -6.59 -4.86 -16.00
CA ILE A 119 -6.16 -6.00 -15.20
C ILE A 119 -6.85 -6.00 -13.83
N VAL A 120 -7.37 -7.16 -13.42
CA VAL A 120 -7.86 -7.42 -12.06
C VAL A 120 -6.91 -8.39 -11.36
N LYS A 121 -6.48 -8.05 -10.14
CA LYS A 121 -5.62 -8.89 -9.30
C LYS A 121 -6.32 -9.26 -8.01
N VAL A 122 -6.09 -10.50 -7.56
CA VAL A 122 -6.60 -11.06 -6.30
C VAL A 122 -5.41 -11.43 -5.41
N TRP A 123 -5.45 -10.99 -4.16
CA TRP A 123 -4.36 -11.11 -3.19
C TRP A 123 -4.83 -11.91 -1.98
N LYS A 124 -3.99 -12.82 -1.50
CA LYS A 124 -4.20 -13.66 -0.32
C LYS A 124 -3.30 -13.19 0.83
#